data_AF-A0A831LXF5-F1
#
_entry.id   AF-A0A831LXF5-F1
#
_cell.length_a   1.000
_cell.length_b   1.000
_cell.length_c   1.000
_cell.angle_alpha   90.00
_cell.angle_beta   90.00
_cell.angle_gamma   90.00
#
_symmetry.space_group_name_H-M   'P 1'
#
loop_
_entity.id
_entity.type
_entity.pdbx_description
1 polymer ?
#
loop_
_entity_poly.entity_id
_entity_poly.type
_entity_poly.pdbx_seq_one_letter_code
_entity_poly.pdbx_strand_id
1 'polypeptide(L)'
;MTSSFDAGFDIGGTQIKYGLVDRDGRLVLRGRVRSPETMAEVLTVIGETWTGLKKKSPGPVRSCGFGIAGFYSVKERKILQSPNYPIFDGYPILPALRGIAGVPVRVG
;
A
#
# COMPACT_ATOMS: atom_id res chain seq x y z
N MET A 1 16.73 -1.31 -22.11
CA MET A 1 15.75 -2.01 -21.27
C MET A 1 14.83 -0.96 -20.67
N THR A 2 13.51 -1.12 -20.76
CA THR A 2 12.60 -0.21 -20.05
C THR A 2 12.71 -0.50 -18.55
N SER A 3 13.18 0.48 -17.78
CA SER A 3 13.23 0.38 -16.33
C SER A 3 11.81 0.20 -15.79
N SER A 4 11.63 -0.83 -14.95
CA SER A 4 10.33 -1.18 -14.38
C SER A 4 10.42 -1.08 -12.87
N PHE A 5 9.33 -0.64 -12.24
CA PHE A 5 9.32 -0.27 -10.83
C PHE A 5 8.34 -1.11 -10.03
N ASP A 6 8.52 -1.13 -8.73
CA ASP A 6 7.60 -1.72 -7.77
C ASP A 6 7.21 -0.66 -6.74
N ALA A 7 5.94 -0.64 -6.34
CA ALA A 7 5.46 0.29 -5.33
C ALA A 7 5.42 -0.36 -3.95
N GLY A 8 5.68 0.44 -2.92
CA GLY A 8 5.54 0.03 -1.53
C GLY A 8 4.71 1.05 -0.76
N PHE A 9 3.86 0.56 0.15
CA PHE A 9 3.10 1.32 1.11
C PHE A 9 3.38 0.78 2.51
N ASP A 10 3.69 1.66 3.46
CA ASP A 10 3.84 1.36 4.89
C ASP A 10 2.73 2.11 5.63
N ILE A 11 1.72 1.36 6.07
CA ILE A 11 0.48 1.87 6.64
C ILE A 11 0.56 1.73 8.17
N GLY A 12 0.83 2.85 8.83
CA GLY A 12 0.76 2.98 10.28
C GLY A 12 -0.45 3.81 10.74
N GLY A 13 -0.66 3.89 12.05
CA GLY A 13 -1.78 4.67 12.64
C GLY A 13 -1.65 6.18 12.52
N THR A 14 -0.45 6.70 12.25
CA THR A 14 -0.21 8.15 12.16
C THR A 14 0.08 8.61 10.74
N GLN A 15 0.86 7.81 10.00
CA GLN A 15 1.26 8.13 8.64
C GLN A 15 1.18 6.89 7.75
N ILE A 16 0.82 7.12 6.49
CA ILE A 16 1.01 6.18 5.39
C ILE A 16 2.21 6.67 4.59
N LYS A 17 3.30 5.91 4.60
CA LYS A 17 4.46 6.18 3.75
C LYS A 17 4.34 5.38 2.46
N TYR A 18 4.87 5.91 1.39
CA TYR A 18 4.85 5.23 0.10
C TYR A 18 6.09 5.55 -0.71
N GLY A 19 6.39 4.68 -1.68
CA GLY A 19 7.48 4.90 -2.62
C GLY A 19 7.48 3.97 -3.81
N LEU A 20 8.33 4.32 -4.79
CA LEU A 20 8.68 3.46 -5.92
C LEU A 20 10.12 3.03 -5.79
N VAL A 21 10.37 1.74 -5.98
CA VAL A 21 11.70 1.15 -6.04
C VAL A 21 11.99 0.65 -7.44
N ASP A 22 13.24 0.82 -7.89
CA ASP A 22 13.72 0.23 -9.14
C ASP A 22 14.12 -1.25 -8.95
N ARG A 23 14.62 -1.87 -10.03
CA ARG A 23 15.06 -3.27 -10.02
C ARG A 23 16.27 -3.54 -9.12
N ASP A 24 17.08 -2.53 -8.84
CA ASP A 24 18.24 -2.64 -7.95
C ASP A 24 17.83 -2.41 -6.48
N GLY A 25 16.53 -2.22 -6.22
CA GLY A 25 16.00 -1.92 -4.89
C GLY A 25 16.20 -0.46 -4.47
N ARG A 26 16.60 0.44 -5.37
CA ARG A 26 16.79 1.85 -5.05
C ARG A 26 15.45 2.58 -5.06
N LEU A 27 15.24 3.41 -4.03
CA LEU A 27 14.05 4.23 -3.90
C LEU A 27 14.15 5.44 -4.84
N VAL A 28 13.30 5.47 -5.88
CA VAL A 28 13.30 6.53 -6.91
C VAL A 28 12.28 7.63 -6.64
N LEU A 29 11.18 7.31 -5.96
CA LEU A 29 10.18 8.27 -5.49
C LEU A 29 9.74 7.88 -4.10
N ARG A 30 9.41 8.87 -3.27
CA ARG A 30 8.84 8.65 -1.94
C ARG A 30 7.94 9.79 -1.51
N GLY A 31 7.04 9.49 -0.58
CA GLY A 31 6.23 10.49 0.09
C GLY A 31 5.54 9.90 1.31
N ARG A 32 4.74 10.74 1.95
CA ARG A 32 3.92 10.35 3.10
C ARG A 32 2.66 11.19 3.15
N VAL A 33 1.60 10.61 3.69
CA VAL A 33 0.33 11.28 3.99
C VAL A 33 -0.10 10.92 5.41
N ARG A 34 -0.95 11.75 6.01
CA ARG A 34 -1.53 11.45 7.33
C ARG A 34 -2.47 10.26 7.20
N SER A 35 -2.43 9.37 8.18
CA SER A 35 -3.37 8.25 8.27
C SER A 35 -4.78 8.77 8.57
N PRO A 36 -5.78 8.44 7.73
CA PRO A 36 -7.16 8.83 7.98
C PRO A 36 -7.79 8.12 9.19
N GLU A 37 -8.94 8.59 9.63
CA GLU A 37 -9.63 8.01 10.80
C GLU A 37 -10.64 6.93 10.40
N THR A 38 -10.99 6.84 9.11
CA THR A 38 -11.94 5.85 8.60
C THR A 38 -11.34 4.97 7.51
N MET A 39 -11.85 3.73 7.41
CA MET A 39 -11.43 2.79 6.36
C MET A 39 -11.74 3.31 4.95
N ALA A 40 -12.88 4.00 4.76
CA ALA A 40 -13.25 4.57 3.46
C ALA A 40 -12.23 5.61 2.99
N GLU A 41 -11.82 6.51 3.89
CA GLU A 41 -10.80 7.51 3.58
C GLU A 41 -9.42 6.89 3.35
N VAL A 42 -9.07 5.83 4.09
CA VAL A 42 -7.83 5.08 3.84
C VAL A 42 -7.79 4.56 2.40
N LEU A 43 -8.86 3.93 1.95
CA LEU A 43 -8.93 3.39 0.58
C LEU A 43 -8.85 4.50 -0.47
N THR A 44 -9.53 5.63 -0.24
CA THR A 44 -9.45 6.82 -1.09
C THR A 44 -8.00 7.33 -1.18
N VAL A 45 -7.35 7.53 -0.04
CA VAL A 45 -5.97 8.03 0.03
C VAL A 45 -4.99 7.07 -0.65
N ILE A 46 -5.16 5.76 -0.47
CA ILE A 46 -4.36 4.75 -1.15
C ILE A 46 -4.56 4.83 -2.67
N GLY A 47 -5.81 4.96 -3.14
CA GLY A 47 -6.13 5.07 -4.57
C GLY A 47 -5.56 6.32 -5.24
N GLU A 48 -5.68 7.47 -4.58
CA GLU A 48 -5.10 8.74 -5.04
C GLU A 48 -3.57 8.66 -5.08
N THR A 49 -2.96 8.14 -4.02
CA THR A 49 -1.51 7.97 -3.92
C THR A 49 -0.99 7.02 -4.99
N TRP A 50 -1.66 5.89 -5.21
CA TRP A 50 -1.34 4.92 -6.26
C TRP A 50 -1.39 5.55 -7.66
N THR A 51 -2.45 6.31 -7.95
CA THR A 51 -2.61 7.03 -9.22
C THR A 51 -1.51 8.06 -9.41
N GLY A 52 -1.19 8.82 -8.35
CA GLY A 52 -0.09 9.79 -8.35
C GLY A 52 1.28 9.15 -8.58
N LEU A 53 1.56 8.00 -7.95
CA LEU A 53 2.79 7.25 -8.17
C LEU A 53 2.92 6.77 -9.61
N LYS A 54 1.87 6.14 -10.17
CA LYS A 54 1.87 5.70 -11.57
C LYS A 54 2.15 6.85 -12.54
N LYS A 55 1.52 8.01 -12.32
CA LYS A 55 1.71 9.20 -13.17
C LYS A 55 3.13 9.76 -13.11
N LYS A 56 3.78 9.70 -11.94
CA LYS A 56 5.15 10.20 -11.72
C LYS A 56 6.23 9.16 -12.03
N SER A 57 5.85 7.90 -12.18
CA SER A 57 6.78 6.80 -12.42
C SER A 57 7.51 6.99 -13.77
N PRO A 58 8.84 6.87 -13.83
CA PRO A 58 9.60 6.94 -15.09
C PRO A 58 9.31 5.77 -16.05
N GLY A 59 8.59 4.74 -15.59
CA GLY A 59 8.28 3.53 -16.35
C GLY A 59 7.15 2.73 -15.71
N PRO A 60 6.85 1.52 -16.23
CA PRO A 60 5.75 0.71 -15.73
C PRO A 60 5.96 0.28 -14.27
N VAL A 61 4.90 0.39 -13.47
CA VAL A 61 4.85 -0.16 -12.10
C VAL A 61 4.25 -1.57 -12.19
N ARG A 62 5.02 -2.59 -11.81
CA ARG A 62 4.66 -4.00 -12.04
C ARG A 62 3.94 -4.65 -10.87
N SER A 63 4.22 -4.20 -9.66
CA SER A 63 3.66 -4.78 -8.45
C SER A 63 3.53 -3.74 -7.34
N CYS A 64 2.75 -4.07 -6.32
CA CYS A 64 2.55 -3.22 -5.16
C CYS A 64 2.59 -4.05 -3.87
N GLY A 65 3.40 -3.63 -2.91
CA GLY A 65 3.47 -4.19 -1.56
C GLY A 65 2.81 -3.26 -0.54
N PHE A 66 2.06 -3.83 0.39
CA PHE A 66 1.46 -3.10 1.51
C PHE A 66 1.93 -3.73 2.82
N GLY A 67 2.75 -3.00 3.57
CA GLY A 67 3.02 -3.27 4.98
C GLY A 67 1.92 -2.64 5.81
N ILE A 68 1.21 -3.43 6.62
CA ILE A 68 0.17 -2.91 7.51
C ILE A 68 0.53 -3.26 8.94
N ALA A 69 0.59 -2.25 9.81
CA ALA A 69 0.84 -2.48 11.23
C ALA A 69 -0.27 -3.36 11.83
N GLY A 70 0.07 -4.58 12.24
CA GLY A 70 -0.88 -5.50 12.89
C GLY A 70 -0.54 -6.97 12.65
N PHE A 71 -1.30 -7.87 13.29
CA PHE A 71 -1.19 -9.30 13.09
C PHE A 71 -2.00 -9.72 11.86
N TYR A 72 -1.32 -9.83 10.71
CA TYR A 72 -1.97 -10.29 9.48
C TYR A 72 -2.08 -11.83 9.45
N SER A 73 -3.31 -12.34 9.30
CA SER A 73 -3.54 -13.77 9.09
C SER A 73 -3.45 -14.10 7.61
N VAL A 74 -2.41 -14.83 7.19
CA VAL A 74 -2.27 -15.33 5.82
C VAL A 74 -3.40 -16.30 5.45
N LYS A 75 -3.89 -17.08 6.43
CA LYS A 75 -4.99 -18.05 6.27
C LYS A 75 -6.32 -17.34 6.02
N GLU A 76 -6.62 -16.31 6.80
CA GLU A 76 -7.91 -15.60 6.74
C GLU A 76 -7.88 -14.36 5.83
N ARG A 77 -6.70 -13.95 5.37
CA ARG A 77 -6.46 -12.78 4.51
C ARG A 77 -7.01 -11.47 5.08
N LYS A 78 -6.94 -11.33 6.40
CA LYS A 78 -7.39 -10.14 7.15
C LYS A 78 -6.41 -9.81 8.26
N ILE A 79 -6.48 -8.58 8.75
CA ILE A 79 -5.75 -8.16 9.95
C ILE A 79 -6.57 -8.60 11.15
N LEU A 80 -5.97 -9.44 12.00
CA LEU A 80 -6.63 -9.95 13.20
C LEU A 80 -6.71 -8.86 14.27
N GLN A 81 -5.64 -8.07 14.40
CA GLN A 81 -5.56 -6.97 15.33
C GLN A 81 -4.45 -5.99 14.92
N SER A 82 -4.74 -4.69 14.94
CA SER A 82 -3.83 -3.58 14.74
C SER A 82 -3.91 -2.66 15.97
N PRO A 83 -3.01 -2.84 16.96
CA PRO A 83 -3.06 -2.06 18.20
C PRO A 83 -3.02 -0.55 17.98
N ASN A 84 -2.27 -0.13 16.96
CA ASN A 84 -2.06 1.29 16.65
C ASN A 84 -2.98 1.80 15.53
N TYR A 85 -3.77 0.93 14.89
CA TYR A 85 -4.71 1.35 13.86
C TYR A 85 -5.94 0.42 13.76
N PRO A 86 -6.81 0.41 14.78
CA PRO A 86 -7.87 -0.61 14.94
C PRO A 86 -8.91 -0.66 13.82
N ILE A 87 -8.97 0.36 12.95
CA ILE A 87 -9.87 0.38 11.78
C ILE A 87 -9.63 -0.79 10.81
N PHE A 88 -8.47 -1.43 10.91
CA PHE A 88 -8.11 -2.60 10.11
C PHE A 88 -8.60 -3.93 10.69
N ASP A 89 -9.06 -3.96 11.94
CA ASP A 89 -9.40 -5.18 12.64
C ASP A 89 -10.58 -5.88 11.97
N GLY A 90 -10.38 -7.13 11.57
CA GLY A 90 -11.37 -7.94 10.86
C GLY A 90 -11.67 -7.49 9.42
N TYR A 91 -11.05 -6.41 8.93
CA TYR A 91 -11.35 -5.88 7.60
C TYR A 91 -10.69 -6.72 6.48
N PRO A 92 -11.43 -7.09 5.41
CA PRO A 92 -10.88 -7.82 4.28
C PRO A 92 -10.09 -6.89 3.34
N ILE A 93 -8.91 -6.46 3.80
CA ILE A 93 -8.12 -5.42 3.12
C ILE A 93 -7.55 -5.86 1.77
N LEU A 94 -7.15 -7.14 1.65
CA LEU A 94 -6.47 -7.63 0.45
C LEU A 94 -7.36 -7.54 -0.82
N PRO A 95 -8.64 -7.97 -0.81
CA PRO A 95 -9.54 -7.73 -1.94
C PRO A 95 -9.65 -6.25 -2.34
N ALA A 96 -9.79 -5.34 -1.36
CA ALA A 96 -9.93 -3.90 -1.62
C ALA A 96 -8.67 -3.34 -2.30
N LEU A 97 -7.48 -3.68 -1.78
CA LEU A 97 -6.20 -3.23 -2.35
C LEU A 97 -5.95 -3.79 -3.75
N ARG A 98 -6.36 -5.03 -4.02
CA ARG A 98 -6.27 -5.62 -5.37
C ARG A 98 -7.14 -4.87 -6.38
N GLY A 99 -8.35 -4.48 -5.98
CA GLY A 99 -9.24 -3.68 -6.81
C GLY A 99 -8.65 -2.31 -7.17
N ILE A 100 -7.96 -1.67 -6.22
CA ILE A 100 -7.31 -0.36 -6.43
C ILE A 100 -6.06 -0.48 -7.31
N ALA A 101 -5.20 -1.46 -7.04
CA ALA A 101 -3.88 -1.52 -7.65
C ALA A 101 -3.95 -1.94 -9.13
N GLY A 102 -4.75 -2.95 -9.47
CA GLY A 102 -4.80 -3.51 -10.83
C GLY A 102 -3.51 -4.22 -11.27
N VAL A 103 -2.59 -4.44 -10.34
CA VAL A 103 -1.33 -5.17 -10.52
C VAL A 103 -1.20 -6.23 -9.41
N PRO A 104 -0.28 -7.20 -9.50
CA PRO A 104 0.01 -8.11 -8.39
C PRO A 104 0.25 -7.36 -7.07
N VAL A 105 -0.52 -7.74 -6.04
CA VAL A 105 -0.46 -7.17 -4.70
C VAL A 105 0.02 -8.21 -3.68
N ARG A 106 0.94 -7.80 -2.81
CA ARG A 106 1.28 -8.52 -1.57
C ARG A 106 0.98 -7.65 -0.35
N VAL A 107 0.52 -8.29 0.72
CA VAL A 107 0.29 -7.69 2.04
C VAL A 107 1.17 -8.44 3.03
N GLY A 108 1.81 -7.72 3.96
CA GLY A 108 2.68 -8.26 5.00
C GLY A 108 2.81 -7.35 6.20
#